data_AF-A0A0F9PCQ2-F1
#
_entry.id   AF-A0A0F9PCQ2-F1
#
_cell.length_a   1.000
_cell.length_b   1.000
_cell.length_c   1.000
_cell.angle_alpha   90.00
_cell.angle_beta   90.00
_cell.angle_gamma   90.00
#
_symmetry.space_group_name_H-M   'P 1'
#
loop_
_entity.id
_entity.type
_entity.pdbx_description
1 polymer ?
#
loop_
_entity_poly.entity_id
_entity_poly.type
_entity_poly.pdbx_seq_one_letter_code
_entity_poly.pdbx_strand_id
1 'polypeptide(L)' 'MPATSEKQRRLMGADLDRLRSGKRTQTGMSEKKLRDFARKPLKK' A
#
# COMPACT_ATOMS: atom_id res chain seq x y z
N MET A 1 -2.33 10.66 1.05
CA MET A 1 -3.67 10.26 0.56
C MET A 1 -3.96 8.87 1.10
N PRO A 2 -5.05 8.66 1.85
CA PRO A 2 -5.49 7.31 2.23
C PRO A 2 -6.06 6.57 1.01
N ALA A 3 -6.11 5.23 1.08
CA ALA A 3 -6.78 4.43 0.05
C ALA A 3 -8.28 4.75 0.03
N THR A 4 -8.84 4.96 -1.17
CA THR A 4 -10.25 5.30 -1.34
C THR A 4 -11.16 4.07 -1.27
N SER A 5 -10.61 2.86 -1.52
CA SER A 5 -11.31 1.59 -1.39
C SER A 5 -10.52 0.56 -0.57
N GLU A 6 -11.23 -0.40 0.03
CA GLU A 6 -10.60 -1.52 0.73
C GLU A 6 -9.76 -2.39 -0.21
N LYS A 7 -10.22 -2.60 -1.45
CA LYS A 7 -9.47 -3.35 -2.47
C LYS A 7 -8.13 -2.68 -2.76
N GLN A 8 -8.12 -1.36 -2.90
CA GLN A 8 -6.88 -0.59 -3.08
C GLN A 8 -5.98 -0.72 -1.85
N ARG A 9 -6.51 -0.59 -0.63
CA ARG A 9 -5.73 -0.77 0.61
C ARG A 9 -5.04 -2.14 0.66
N ARG A 10 -5.76 -3.21 0.32
CA ARG A 10 -5.21 -4.59 0.29
C ARG A 10 -4.13 -4.74 -0.78
N LEU A 11 -4.35 -4.20 -1.98
CA LEU A 11 -3.36 -4.21 -3.05
C LEU A 11 -2.07 -3.49 -2.63
N MET A 12 -2.19 -2.30 -2.02
CA MET A 12 -1.02 -1.53 -1.58
C MET A 12 -0.29 -2.19 -0.41
N GLY A 13 -1.00 -2.89 0.47
CA GLY A 13 -0.38 -3.74 1.49
C GLY A 13 0.44 -4.88 0.87
N ALA A 14 -0.13 -5.59 -0.10
CA ALA A 14 0.57 -6.67 -0.78
C ALA A 14 1.81 -6.19 -1.56
N ASP A 15 1.72 -5.02 -2.21
CA ASP A 15 2.88 -4.41 -2.88
C ASP A 15 3.93 -3.91 -1.89
N LEU A 16 3.53 -3.43 -0.71
CA LEU A 16 4.48 -3.07 0.36
C LEU A 16 5.31 -4.30 0.78
N ASP A 17 4.65 -5.44 1.00
CA ASP A 17 5.32 -6.68 1.40
C ASP A 17 6.23 -7.21 0.28
N ARG A 18 5.80 -7.14 -0.98
CA ARG A 18 6.65 -7.47 -2.13
C ARG A 18 7.91 -6.61 -2.15
N LEU A 19 7.75 -5.29 -2.03
CA LEU A 19 8.87 -4.35 -2.05
C LEU A 19 9.88 -4.66 -0.93
N ARG A 20 9.40 -4.96 0.28
CA ARG A 20 10.24 -5.36 1.42
C ARG A 20 10.94 -6.70 1.23
N SER A 21 10.32 -7.62 0.49
CA SER A 21 10.94 -8.88 0.08
C SER A 21 11.90 -8.74 -1.11
N GLY A 22 12.17 -7.52 -1.59
CA GLY A 22 13.03 -7.27 -2.76
C GLY A 22 12.38 -7.64 -4.10
N LYS A 23 11.07 -7.88 -4.13
CA LYS A 23 10.31 -8.22 -5.33
C LYS A 23 9.75 -6.97 -6.00
N ARG A 24 9.54 -7.06 -7.32
CA ARG A 24 8.91 -5.98 -8.09
C ARG A 24 7.46 -5.79 -7.65
N THR A 25 7.09 -4.55 -7.38
CA THR A 25 5.71 -4.13 -7.09
C THR A 25 4.92 -3.98 -8.37
N GLN A 26 3.60 -4.23 -8.33
CA GLN A 26 2.73 -3.99 -9.49
C GLN A 26 2.49 -2.50 -9.74
N THR A 27 2.44 -1.68 -8.70
CA THR A 27 2.10 -0.26 -8.82
C THR A 27 3.31 0.64 -9.06
N GLY A 28 4.54 0.13 -8.90
CA GLY A 28 5.77 0.91 -9.04
C GLY A 28 5.89 2.07 -8.05
N MET A 29 5.17 2.01 -6.92
CA MET A 29 5.15 3.09 -5.94
C MET A 29 6.26 2.93 -4.92
N SER A 30 6.69 4.04 -4.33
CA SER A 30 7.68 4.03 -3.24
C SER A 30 7.10 3.42 -1.96
N GLU A 31 7.97 2.86 -1.10
CA GLU A 31 7.57 2.22 0.16
C GLU A 31 6.69 3.14 1.02
N LYS A 32 7.05 4.43 1.10
CA LYS A 32 6.30 5.43 1.88
C LYS A 32 4.86 5.55 1.39
N LYS A 33 4.63 5.64 0.08
CA LYS A 33 3.28 5.70 -0.50
C LYS A 33 2.52 4.41 -0.22
N LEU A 34 3.14 3.25 -0.45
CA LEU A 34 2.51 1.95 -0.19
C LEU A 34 2.09 1.81 1.28
N ARG A 35 2.93 2.25 2.22
CA ARG A 35 2.63 2.26 3.65
C ARG A 35 1.47 3.19 4.00
N ASP A 36 1.44 4.39 3.42
CA ASP A 36 0.37 5.36 3.64
C ASP A 36 -0.98 4.85 3.11
N PHE A 37 -0.99 4.17 1.96
CA PHE A 37 -2.19 3.58 1.39
C PHE A 37 -2.62 2.28 2.09
N ALA A 38 -1.69 1.49 2.61
CA ALA A 38 -1.99 0.24 3.33
C ALA A 38 -2.57 0.49 4.73
N ARG A 39 -2.30 1.66 5.33
CA ARG A 39 -2.86 2.06 6.61
C ARG A 39 -4.39 2.15 6.53
N LYS A 40 -5.07 1.62 7.55
CA LYS A 40 -6.52 1.85 7.70
C LYS A 40 -6.75 3.35 7.91
N PRO A 41 -7.76 3.96 7.27
CA PRO A 41 -8.13 5.32 7.58
C PRO A 41 -8.48 5.37 9.07
N LEU A 42 -7.79 6.24 9.81
CA LEU A 42 -8.19 6.58 11.17
C LEU A 42 -9.59 7.17 11.06
N LYS A 43 -10.60 6.43 11.53
CA LYS A 43 -11.93 7.03 11.76
C LYS A 43 -11.70 8.18 12.73
N LYS A 44 -12.02 9.39 12.29
CA LYS A 44 -12.05 10.57 13.14
C LYS A 44 -13.37 10.59 13.89
#